data_AF-A0ABD2XX94-F1
#
_entry.id   AF-A0ABD2XX94-F1
#
_cell.length_a   1.000
_cell.length_b   1.000
_cell.length_c   1.000
_cell.angle_alpha   90.00
_cell.angle_beta   90.00
_cell.angle_gamma   90.00
#
_symmetry.space_group_name_H-M   'P 1'
#
loop_
_entity.id
_entity.type
_entity.pdbx_description
1 polymer ?
#
loop_
_entity_poly.entity_id
_entity_poly.type
_entity_poly.pdbx_seq_one_letter_code
_entity_poly.pdbx_strand_id
1 'polypeptide(L)'
;MISIEECKAMTDLFSHVSKGNVLQERLPGLKDTMVILRPKEQQKYICQLKPDGLNNLDITSLTSLISIHPYLAAEKEFSIDETSLRELESNPDAAVKVKFVKELIHLSIALRKKVLMFCEDIPPSN
;
A
#
# COMPACT_ATOMS: atom_id res chain seq x y z
N MET A 1 -16.47 -11.09 -35.34
CA MET A 1 -15.86 -10.66 -34.07
C MET A 1 -14.37 -10.63 -34.32
N ILE A 2 -13.71 -9.48 -34.14
CA ILE A 2 -12.29 -9.33 -34.42
C ILE A 2 -11.51 -10.06 -33.31
N SER A 3 -10.47 -10.80 -33.67
CA SER A 3 -9.60 -11.51 -32.72
C SER A 3 -8.71 -10.54 -31.94
N ILE A 4 -8.21 -11.00 -30.78
CA ILE A 4 -7.25 -10.21 -29.99
C ILE A 4 -5.95 -9.98 -30.78
N GLU A 5 -5.53 -10.94 -31.62
CA GLU A 5 -4.37 -10.79 -32.49
C GLU A 5 -4.56 -9.68 -33.52
N GLU A 6 -5.72 -9.62 -34.18
CA GLU A 6 -6.03 -8.57 -35.15
C GLU A 6 -6.09 -7.18 -34.48
N CYS A 7 -6.63 -7.09 -33.26
CA CYS A 7 -6.62 -5.84 -32.49
C CYS A 7 -5.20 -5.38 -32.15
N LYS A 8 -4.33 -6.30 -31.68
CA LYS A 8 -2.93 -5.98 -31.39
C LYS A 8 -2.18 -5.52 -32.64
N ALA A 9 -2.38 -6.20 -33.77
CA ALA A 9 -1.76 -5.83 -35.04
C ALA A 9 -2.17 -4.42 -35.52
N MET A 10 -3.44 -4.05 -35.33
CA MET A 10 -3.90 -2.68 -35.63
C MET A 10 -3.28 -1.63 -34.69
N THR A 11 -3.11 -1.94 -33.40
CA THR A 11 -2.54 -1.00 -32.42
C THR A 11 -1.02 -0.90 -32.47
N ASP A 12 -0.32 -1.96 -32.87
CA ASP A 12 1.14 -2.00 -32.98
C ASP A 12 1.65 -0.99 -34.02
N LEU A 13 0.84 -0.66 -35.03
CA LEU A 13 1.20 0.33 -36.05
C LEU A 13 1.37 1.76 -35.51
N PHE A 14 0.77 2.05 -34.35
CA PHE A 14 0.75 3.40 -33.76
C PHE A 14 1.26 3.44 -32.32
N SER A 15 1.62 2.29 -31.75
CA SER A 15 2.13 2.20 -30.37
C SER A 15 3.57 1.68 -30.37
N HIS A 16 4.48 2.47 -29.80
CA HIS A 16 5.81 2.01 -29.50
C HIS A 16 5.86 1.53 -28.05
N VAL A 17 5.88 0.21 -27.85
CA VAL A 17 5.97 -0.38 -26.50
C VAL A 17 7.44 -0.65 -26.16
N SER A 18 8.01 0.23 -25.33
CA SER A 18 9.30 -0.06 -24.70
C SER A 18 9.07 -1.01 -23.51
N LYS A 19 9.30 -2.30 -23.73
CA LYS A 19 9.29 -3.30 -22.65
C LYS A 19 10.42 -2.95 -21.69
N GLY A 20 10.15 -2.80 -20.40
CA GLY A 20 11.02 -2.21 -19.36
C GLY A 20 12.45 -2.75 -19.20
N ASN A 21 12.92 -3.63 -20.08
CA ASN A 21 14.31 -4.08 -20.24
C ASN A 21 15.29 -2.90 -20.40
N VAL A 22 14.83 -1.75 -20.93
CA VAL A 22 15.65 -0.53 -21.01
C VAL A 22 16.17 -0.11 -19.63
N LEU A 23 15.41 -0.34 -18.55
CA LEU A 23 15.85 -0.07 -17.18
C LEU A 23 16.95 -1.04 -16.73
N GLN A 24 16.88 -2.32 -17.10
CA GLN A 24 17.91 -3.31 -16.79
C GLN A 24 19.21 -3.04 -17.58
N GLU A 25 19.10 -2.63 -18.84
CA GLU A 25 20.24 -2.32 -19.71
C GLU A 25 20.92 -0.99 -19.36
N ARG A 26 20.16 0.02 -18.92
CA ARG A 26 20.68 1.38 -18.65
C ARG A 26 20.93 1.69 -17.17
N LEU A 27 20.35 0.93 -16.24
CA LEU A 27 20.48 1.13 -14.78
C LEU A 27 20.83 -0.19 -14.07
N PRO A 28 22.01 -0.78 -14.30
CA PRO A 28 22.41 -2.06 -13.72
C PRO A 28 22.52 -2.04 -12.18
N GLY A 29 22.48 -0.86 -11.55
CA GLY A 29 22.45 -0.68 -10.10
C GLY A 29 21.05 -0.69 -9.47
N LEU A 30 19.98 -0.67 -10.28
CA LEU A 30 18.61 -0.69 -9.78
C LEU A 30 18.27 -2.11 -9.28
N LYS A 31 17.91 -2.21 -8.00
CA LYS A 31 17.46 -3.44 -7.38
C LYS A 31 16.02 -3.27 -6.94
N ASP A 32 15.17 -4.21 -7.35
CA ASP A 32 13.81 -4.34 -6.85
C ASP A 32 13.76 -5.44 -5.77
N THR A 33 13.02 -5.21 -4.69
CA THR A 33 12.92 -6.15 -3.56
C THR A 33 11.56 -6.04 -2.90
N MET A 34 10.86 -7.17 -2.84
CA MET A 34 9.60 -7.29 -2.13
C MET A 34 9.84 -7.70 -0.67
N VAL A 35 9.32 -6.90 0.27
CA VAL A 35 9.39 -7.18 1.71
C VAL A 35 8.02 -7.67 2.19
N ILE A 36 7.97 -8.89 2.72
CA ILE A 36 6.75 -9.47 3.27
C ILE A 36 6.75 -9.25 4.79
N LEU A 37 5.83 -8.39 5.25
CA LEU A 37 5.65 -8.08 6.67
C LEU A 37 4.42 -8.82 7.19
N ARG A 38 4.55 -9.50 8.34
CA ARG A 38 3.42 -10.14 9.00
C ARG A 38 2.63 -9.11 9.81
N PRO A 39 1.30 -9.03 9.67
CA PRO A 39 0.49 -8.11 10.45
C PRO A 39 0.55 -8.47 11.92
N LYS A 40 0.47 -7.45 12.79
CA LYS A 40 0.34 -7.66 14.23
C LYS A 40 -1.03 -8.24 14.57
N GLU A 41 -1.13 -8.91 15.73
CA GLU A 41 -2.40 -9.48 16.20
C GLU A 41 -3.51 -8.41 16.31
N GLN A 42 -3.19 -7.20 16.78
CA GLN A 42 -4.14 -6.08 16.81
C GLN A 42 -4.68 -5.72 15.42
N GLN A 43 -3.83 -5.72 14.38
CA GLN A 43 -4.28 -5.44 13.00
C GLN A 43 -5.19 -6.56 12.48
N LYS A 44 -4.87 -7.82 12.80
CA LYS A 44 -5.71 -8.97 12.44
C LYS A 44 -7.08 -8.89 13.12
N TYR A 45 -7.10 -8.54 14.41
CA TYR A 45 -8.32 -8.37 15.18
C TYR A 45 -9.21 -7.27 14.60
N ILE A 46 -8.66 -6.08 14.33
CA ILE A 46 -9.43 -4.97 13.74
C ILE A 46 -9.93 -5.34 12.33
N CYS A 47 -9.15 -6.09 11.56
CA CYS A 47 -9.59 -6.63 10.28
C CYS A 47 -10.76 -7.63 10.38
N GLN A 48 -11.00 -8.24 11.54
CA GLN A 48 -12.13 -9.14 11.79
C GLN A 48 -13.37 -8.39 12.27
N LEU A 49 -13.23 -7.18 12.82
CA LEU A 49 -14.33 -6.36 13.32
C LEU A 49 -15.11 -5.62 12.23
N LYS A 50 -14.76 -5.82 10.95
CA LYS A 50 -15.32 -5.06 9.82
C LYS A 50 -16.86 -5.13 9.84
N PRO A 51 -17.54 -4.00 9.60
CA PRO A 51 -19.00 -3.98 9.55
C PRO A 51 -19.57 -4.98 8.54
N ASP A 52 -20.66 -5.63 8.91
CA ASP A 52 -21.44 -6.45 7.99
C ASP A 52 -22.09 -5.57 6.92
N GLY A 53 -22.21 -6.07 5.69
CA GLY A 53 -22.89 -5.38 4.58
C GLY A 53 -22.01 -4.46 3.73
N LEU A 54 -20.71 -4.37 4.01
CA LEU A 54 -19.75 -3.69 3.14
C LEU A 54 -19.59 -4.40 1.79
N ASN A 55 -19.45 -3.62 0.71
CA ASN A 55 -19.15 -4.18 -0.60
C ASN A 55 -17.64 -4.55 -0.69
N ASN A 56 -17.24 -5.27 -1.74
CA ASN A 56 -15.85 -5.71 -1.90
C ASN A 56 -14.83 -4.56 -2.01
N LEU A 57 -15.23 -3.40 -2.57
CA LEU A 57 -14.37 -2.23 -2.70
C LEU A 57 -14.13 -1.60 -1.32
N ASP A 58 -15.19 -1.44 -0.53
CA ASP A 58 -15.12 -0.91 0.83
C ASP A 58 -14.26 -1.81 1.72
N ILE A 59 -14.47 -3.13 1.65
CA ILE A 59 -13.63 -4.11 2.37
C ILE A 59 -12.15 -3.97 1.98
N THR A 60 -11.87 -3.80 0.69
CA THR A 60 -10.49 -3.65 0.18
C THR A 60 -9.87 -2.35 0.67
N SER A 61 -10.62 -1.25 0.59
CA SER A 61 -10.21 0.08 1.07
C SER A 61 -9.92 0.05 2.56
N LEU A 62 -10.84 -0.46 3.37
CA LEU A 62 -10.70 -0.60 4.82
C LEU A 62 -9.51 -1.49 5.19
N THR A 63 -9.30 -2.60 4.48
CA THR A 63 -8.12 -3.46 4.68
C THR A 63 -6.82 -2.72 4.38
N SER A 64 -6.81 -1.90 3.33
CA SER A 64 -5.66 -1.07 2.98
C SER A 64 -5.33 -0.09 4.11
N LEU A 65 -6.35 0.62 4.63
CA LEU A 65 -6.19 1.55 5.75
C LEU A 65 -5.66 0.86 7.01
N ILE A 66 -6.25 -0.26 7.43
CA ILE A 66 -5.79 -1.03 8.60
C ILE A 66 -4.34 -1.50 8.41
N SER A 67 -3.97 -1.88 7.18
CA SER A 67 -2.61 -2.30 6.85
C SER A 67 -1.60 -1.16 6.94
N ILE A 68 -2.00 0.07 6.57
CA ILE A 68 -1.17 1.28 6.71
C ILE A 68 -1.08 1.64 8.18
N HIS A 69 -2.21 1.94 8.81
CA HIS A 69 -2.29 2.22 10.23
C HIS A 69 -3.72 2.05 10.78
N PRO A 70 -3.95 1.29 11.88
CA PRO A 70 -5.28 1.04 12.40
C PRO A 70 -6.11 2.29 12.73
N TYR A 71 -5.46 3.36 13.18
CA TYR A 71 -6.12 4.65 13.43
C TYR A 71 -6.89 5.19 12.22
N LEU A 72 -6.34 5.05 11.00
CA LEU A 72 -6.95 5.57 9.77
C LEU A 72 -8.27 4.87 9.42
N ALA A 73 -8.39 3.61 9.83
CA ALA A 73 -9.60 2.84 9.67
C ALA A 73 -10.62 3.17 10.78
N ALA A 74 -10.12 3.39 11.99
CA ALA A 74 -10.93 3.67 13.15
C ALA A 74 -11.62 5.04 13.08
N GLU A 75 -10.97 6.04 12.46
CA GLU A 75 -11.57 7.34 12.18
C GLU A 75 -12.78 7.26 11.22
N LYS A 76 -12.80 6.27 10.31
CA LYS A 76 -13.80 6.19 9.24
C LYS A 76 -14.98 5.26 9.52
N GLU A 77 -14.75 4.09 10.13
CA GLU A 77 -15.75 3.01 10.10
C GLU A 77 -15.96 2.27 11.42
N PHE A 78 -15.06 2.40 12.40
CA PHE A 78 -15.17 1.62 13.64
C PHE A 78 -15.59 2.49 14.82
N SER A 79 -16.61 2.04 15.56
CA SER A 79 -16.89 2.53 16.91
C SER A 79 -15.87 1.97 17.90
N ILE A 80 -14.65 2.52 17.88
CA ILE A 80 -13.62 2.26 18.89
C ILE A 80 -13.79 3.27 20.02
N ASP A 81 -13.51 2.86 21.26
CA ASP A 81 -13.51 3.78 22.39
C ASP A 81 -12.45 4.89 22.22
N GLU A 82 -12.75 6.10 22.73
CA GLU A 82 -11.88 7.28 22.55
C GLU A 82 -10.47 7.10 23.15
N THR A 83 -10.35 6.30 24.21
CA THR A 83 -9.07 6.07 24.89
C THR A 83 -8.13 5.21 24.02
N SER A 84 -8.63 4.12 23.48
CA SER A 84 -7.94 3.22 22.54
C SER A 84 -7.62 3.94 21.22
N LEU A 85 -8.49 4.85 20.77
CA LEU A 85 -8.22 5.70 19.60
C LEU A 85 -7.01 6.60 19.81
N ARG A 86 -6.93 7.30 20.95
CA ARG A 86 -5.78 8.16 21.30
C ARG A 86 -4.48 7.37 21.48
N GLU A 87 -4.57 6.16 22.03
CA GLU A 87 -3.42 5.26 22.12
C GLU A 87 -2.92 4.83 20.74
N LEU A 88 -3.82 4.54 19.80
CA LEU A 88 -3.45 4.23 18.43
C LEU A 88 -2.84 5.45 17.73
N GLU A 89 -3.45 6.63 17.86
CA GLU A 89 -2.96 7.88 17.25
C GLU A 89 -1.54 8.21 17.69
N SER A 90 -1.24 8.05 18.99
CA SER A 90 0.07 8.35 19.57
C SER A 90 1.14 7.26 19.32
N ASN A 91 0.74 6.10 18.79
CA ASN A 91 1.64 4.96 18.58
C ASN A 91 1.84 4.65 17.08
N PRO A 92 2.78 5.33 16.39
CA PRO A 92 3.06 5.05 14.98
C PRO A 92 3.57 3.62 14.75
N ASP A 93 4.12 2.98 15.78
CA ASP A 93 4.62 1.61 15.68
C ASP A 93 3.49 0.59 15.78
N ALA A 94 2.22 0.99 16.00
CA ALA A 94 1.05 0.10 16.02
C ALA A 94 0.88 -0.65 14.70
N ALA A 95 1.35 -0.09 13.58
CA ALA A 95 1.33 -0.74 12.27
C ALA A 95 2.70 -1.25 11.83
N VAL A 96 2.75 -2.48 11.33
CA VAL A 96 4.02 -3.12 10.93
C VAL A 96 4.72 -2.39 9.77
N LYS A 97 3.95 -1.84 8.81
CA LYS A 97 4.50 -1.10 7.67
C LYS A 97 5.13 0.22 8.09
N VAL A 98 4.44 0.98 8.96
CA VAL A 98 4.96 2.25 9.50
C VAL A 98 6.23 2.01 10.30
N LYS A 99 6.23 1.01 11.20
CA LYS A 99 7.44 0.63 11.95
C LYS A 99 8.60 0.29 11.02
N PHE A 100 8.36 -0.54 9.99
CA PHE A 100 9.41 -0.91 9.03
C PHE A 100 9.97 0.31 8.29
N VAL A 101 9.10 1.18 7.78
CA VAL A 101 9.49 2.39 7.06
C VAL A 101 10.29 3.35 7.94
N LYS A 102 9.88 3.54 9.21
CA LYS A 102 10.60 4.34 10.19
C LYS A 102 12.02 3.82 10.39
N GLU A 103 12.20 2.52 10.58
CA GLU A 103 13.53 1.91 10.70
C GLU A 103 14.35 2.03 9.40
N LEU A 104 13.73 1.83 8.25
CA LEU A 104 14.39 2.00 6.95
C LEU A 104 14.88 3.43 6.75
N ILE A 105 14.10 4.43 7.16
CA ILE A 105 14.48 5.84 7.11
C ILE A 105 15.66 6.09 8.05
N HIS A 106 15.61 5.63 9.30
CA HIS A 106 16.72 5.77 10.25
C HIS A 106 18.03 5.20 9.69
N LEU A 107 17.99 3.98 9.15
CA LEU A 107 19.14 3.36 8.49
C LEU A 107 19.61 4.17 7.27
N SER A 108 18.69 4.69 6.47
CA SER A 108 19.03 5.48 5.28
C SER A 108 19.69 6.81 5.63
N ILE A 109 19.24 7.48 6.70
CA ILE A 109 19.85 8.70 7.23
C ILE A 109 21.28 8.40 7.70
N ALA A 110 21.48 7.33 8.47
CA ALA A 110 22.81 6.91 8.93
C ALA A 110 23.77 6.64 7.76
N LEU A 111 23.25 6.11 6.65
CA LEU A 111 24.00 5.85 5.42
C LEU A 111 24.08 7.04 4.45
N ARG A 112 23.55 8.22 4.83
CA ARG A 112 23.45 9.43 3.99
C ARG A 112 22.78 9.19 2.62
N LYS A 113 21.78 8.30 2.59
CA LYS A 113 20.97 8.01 1.41
C LYS A 113 19.69 8.82 1.42
N LYS A 114 19.24 9.26 0.24
CA LYS A 114 17.94 9.88 0.06
C LYS A 114 16.88 8.80 -0.11
N VAL A 115 15.72 8.99 0.53
CA VAL A 115 14.57 8.09 0.44
C VAL A 115 13.43 8.86 -0.20
N LEU A 116 12.79 8.24 -1.19
CA LEU A 116 11.53 8.71 -1.77
C LEU A 116 10.45 7.68 -1.41
N MET A 117 9.36 8.16 -0.82
CA MET A 117 8.24 7.32 -0.40
C MET A 117 7.02 7.63 -1.26
N PHE A 118 6.35 6.58 -1.72
CA PHE A 118 5.06 6.66 -2.39
C PHE A 118 4.03 5.97 -1.52
N CYS A 119 2.88 6.61 -1.33
CA CYS A 119 1.72 6.05 -0.64
C CYS A 119 0.49 6.48 -1.42
N GLU A 120 -0.33 5.52 -1.83
CA GLU A 120 -1.65 5.81 -2.37
C GLU A 120 -2.61 5.92 -1.18
N ASP A 121 -3.01 7.15 -0.85
CA ASP A 121 -4.19 7.40 -0.02
C ASP A 121 -5.33 7.77 -0.96
N ILE A 122 -6.14 6.78 -1.32
CA ILE A 122 -7.32 6.99 -2.15
C ILE A 122 -8.50 7.12 -1.17
N PRO A 123 -8.96 8.33 -0.83
CA PRO A 123 -10.27 8.48 -0.22
C PRO A 123 -11.31 7.86 -1.17
N PRO A 124 -12.33 7.14 -0.65
CA PRO A 124 -13.35 6.58 -1.51
C PRO A 124 -13.95 7.72 -2.34
N SER A 125 -13.97 7.52 -3.66
CA SER A 125 -14.62 8.47 -4.57
C SER A 125 -16.11 8.45 -4.25
N ASN A 126 -16.64 9.60 -3.81
CA ASN A 126 -18.08 9.80 -3.57
C ASN A 126 -18.93 9.47 -4.79
#